data_AF-A0A930DP01-F1
#
_entry.id   AF-A0A930DP01-F1
#
_cell.length_a   1.000
_cell.length_b   1.000
_cell.length_c   1.000
_cell.angle_alpha   90.00
_cell.angle_beta   90.00
_cell.angle_gamma   90.00
#
_symmetry.space_group_name_H-M   'P 1'
#
loop_
_entity.id
_entity.type
_entity.pdbx_description
1 polymer ?
#
loop_
_entity_poly.entity_id
_entity_poly.type
_entity_poly.pdbx_seq_one_letter_code
_entity_poly.pdbx_strand_id
1 'polypeptide(L)' 'MTLARSMKSLMEGNSVIRKMFELGQEMAEKYGKDQVYDFSLGNPVASVPYEVKNAIISLLENQDPHEIHGYMKNAGFPDV' A
#
# COMPACT_ATOMS: atom_id res chain seq x y z
N MET A 1 27.16 -4.31 -11.80
CA MET A 1 26.17 -3.22 -11.65
C MET A 1 26.81 -2.11 -10.82
N THR A 2 26.91 -0.91 -11.37
CA THR A 2 27.44 0.25 -10.63
C THR A 2 26.26 1.00 -10.04
N LEU A 3 26.12 0.96 -8.71
CA LEU A 3 25.09 1.69 -7.97
C LEU A 3 25.72 2.90 -7.27
N ALA A 4 24.95 3.99 -7.14
CA ALA A 4 25.34 5.11 -6.31
C ALA A 4 25.53 4.63 -4.86
N ARG A 5 26.58 5.10 -4.18
CA ARG A 5 26.89 4.69 -2.79
C ARG A 5 25.75 4.98 -1.81
N SER A 6 25.03 6.09 -2.02
CA SER A 6 23.82 6.44 -1.25
C SER A 6 22.71 5.41 -1.40
N MET A 7 22.50 4.89 -2.61
CA MET A 7 21.46 3.90 -2.88
C MET A 7 21.75 2.56 -2.20
N LYS A 8 23.03 2.18 -2.14
CA LYS A 8 23.45 0.94 -1.48
C LYS A 8 23.02 0.91 -0.01
N SER A 9 23.24 2.00 0.72
CA SER A 9 22.86 2.11 2.14
C SER A 9 21.34 2.07 2.36
N LEU A 10 20.56 2.72 1.48
CA LEU A 10 19.09 2.71 1.56
C LEU A 10 18.49 1.31 1.33
N MET A 11 19.15 0.48 0.51
CA MET A 11 18.68 -0.88 0.22
C MET A 11 19.00 -1.88 1.34
N GLU A 12 20.07 -1.68 2.11
CA GLU A 12 20.52 -2.62 3.14
C GLU A 12 19.53 -2.73 4.34
N GLY A 13 18.75 -1.68 4.62
CA GLY A 13 17.87 -1.61 5.79
C GLY A 13 16.37 -1.90 5.58
N ASN A 14 15.91 -2.10 4.34
CA ASN A 14 14.47 -1.99 4.03
C ASN A 14 13.60 -3.21 4.40
N SER A 15 14.18 -4.31 4.89
CA SER A 15 13.54 -5.62 4.75
C SER A 15 13.24 -6.35 6.06
N VAL A 16 13.58 -5.81 7.25
CA VAL A 16 13.37 -6.58 8.50
C VAL A 16 11.88 -6.80 8.76
N ILE A 17 11.05 -5.76 8.67
CA ILE A 17 9.58 -5.86 8.85
C ILE A 17 8.98 -6.84 7.85
N ARG A 18 9.39 -6.75 6.58
CA ARG A 18 8.89 -7.63 5.52
C ARG A 18 9.27 -9.10 5.74
N LYS A 19 10.51 -9.38 6.16
CA LYS A 19 10.95 -10.73 6.50
C LYS A 19 10.18 -11.31 7.67
N MET A 20 9.88 -10.49 8.68
CA MET A 20 9.07 -10.93 9.83
C MET A 20 7.63 -11.23 9.41
N PHE A 21 7.04 -10.43 8.52
CA PHE A 21 5.72 -10.69 7.96
C PHE A 21 5.68 -12.00 7.15
N GLU A 22 6.66 -12.21 6.26
CA GLU A 22 6.78 -13.44 5.46
C GLU A 22 6.95 -14.67 6.37
N LEU A 23 7.79 -14.59 7.39
CA LEU A 23 7.92 -15.65 8.41
C LEU A 23 6.61 -15.88 9.17
N GLY A 24 5.86 -14.82 9.49
CA GLY A 24 4.54 -14.91 10.11
C GLY A 24 3.55 -15.70 9.24
N GLN A 25 3.57 -15.48 7.93
CA GLN A 25 2.75 -16.25 6.98
C GLN A 25 3.16 -17.72 6.94
N GLU A 26 4.45 -18.04 6.84
CA GLU A 26 4.97 -19.41 6.87
C GLU A 26 4.58 -20.15 8.16
N MET A 27 4.68 -19.47 9.32
CA MET A 27 4.26 -20.02 10.60
C MET A 27 2.75 -20.25 10.65
N ALA A 28 1.95 -19.34 10.09
CA ALA A 28 0.50 -19.46 10.08
C ALA A 28 0.02 -20.63 9.20
N GLU A 29 0.72 -20.93 8.11
CA GLU A 29 0.47 -22.12 7.28
C GLU A 29 0.80 -23.42 8.03
N LYS A 30 1.87 -23.42 8.83
CA LYS A 30 2.33 -24.61 9.56
C LYS A 30 1.57 -24.89 10.86
N TYR A 31 1.20 -23.84 11.59
CA TYR A 31 0.67 -23.93 12.95
C TYR A 31 -0.77 -23.41 13.10
N GLY A 32 -1.33 -22.79 12.06
CA GLY A 32 -2.64 -22.14 12.10
C GLY A 32 -2.54 -20.63 12.39
N LYS A 33 -3.43 -19.84 11.76
CA LYS A 33 -3.45 -18.37 11.89
C LYS A 33 -3.73 -17.88 13.31
N ASP A 34 -4.50 -18.64 14.07
CA ASP A 34 -4.86 -18.36 15.47
C ASP A 34 -3.69 -18.56 16.45
N GLN A 35 -2.63 -19.26 16.02
CA GLN A 35 -1.44 -19.53 16.83
C GLN A 35 -0.28 -18.57 16.54
N VAL A 36 -0.46 -17.61 15.63
CA VAL A 36 0.58 -16.67 15.21
C VAL A 36 0.17 -15.23 15.49
N TYR A 37 0.93 -14.57 16.37
CA TYR A 37 0.71 -13.19 16.77
C TYR A 37 1.66 -12.26 16.00
N ASP A 38 1.28 -11.95 14.75
CA ASP A 38 2.08 -11.09 13.89
C ASP A 38 1.79 -9.59 14.14
N PHE A 39 2.76 -8.91 14.76
CA PHE A 39 2.76 -7.46 14.99
C PHE A 39 3.77 -6.72 14.09
N SER A 40 4.20 -7.33 12.99
CA SER A 40 5.25 -6.77 12.13
C SER A 40 4.75 -5.64 11.21
N LEU A 41 3.67 -5.87 10.44
CA LEU A 41 3.13 -4.89 9.50
C LEU A 41 2.14 -3.93 10.17
N GLY A 42 2.35 -2.63 9.93
CA GLY A 42 1.46 -1.55 10.36
C GLY A 42 0.41 -1.15 9.32
N ASN A 43 -0.04 -2.08 8.47
CA ASN A 43 -1.06 -1.77 7.47
C ASN A 43 -2.41 -1.49 8.16
N PRO A 44 -3.20 -0.49 7.71
CA PRO A 44 -4.55 -0.28 8.23
C PRO A 44 -5.41 -1.53 8.05
N VAL A 45 -6.10 -1.94 9.12
CA VAL A 45 -6.96 -3.16 9.13
C VAL A 45 -8.45 -2.83 9.19
N ALA A 46 -8.81 -1.60 9.49
CA ALA A 46 -10.20 -1.17 9.54
C ALA A 46 -10.83 -1.27 8.14
N SER A 47 -12.08 -1.69 8.08
CA SER A 47 -12.83 -1.72 6.83
C SER A 47 -12.92 -0.31 6.24
N VAL A 48 -12.70 -0.20 4.93
CA VAL A 48 -12.84 1.06 4.22
C VAL A 48 -14.34 1.42 4.14
N PRO A 49 -14.75 2.66 4.45
CA PRO A 49 -16.14 3.09 4.34
C PRO A 49 -16.70 2.91 2.91
N TYR A 50 -17.98 2.52 2.79
CA TYR A 50 -18.62 2.29 1.49
C TYR A 50 -18.67 3.55 0.63
N GLU A 51 -18.69 4.72 1.26
CA GLU A 51 -18.65 6.03 0.66
C GLU A 51 -17.42 6.21 -0.25
N VAL A 52 -16.26 5.66 0.14
CA VAL A 52 -15.04 5.71 -0.67
C VAL A 52 -15.23 4.92 -1.96
N LYS A 53 -15.77 3.70 -1.87
CA LYS A 53 -16.07 2.85 -3.03
C LYS A 53 -17.07 3.53 -3.95
N ASN A 54 -18.16 4.07 -3.39
CA ASN A 54 -19.23 4.71 -4.15
C ASN A 54 -18.74 5.98 -4.86
N ALA A 55 -17.89 6.78 -4.22
CA ALA A 55 -17.27 7.95 -4.84
C ALA A 55 -16.41 7.54 -6.05
N ILE A 56 -15.58 6.50 -5.92
CA ILE A 56 -14.75 6.00 -7.02
C ILE A 56 -15.65 5.56 -8.21
N ILE A 57 -16.70 4.78 -7.96
CA ILE A 57 -17.63 4.34 -9.00
C ILE A 57 -18.32 5.54 -9.67
N SER A 58 -18.82 6.48 -8.87
CA SER A 58 -19.50 7.66 -9.38
C SER A 58 -18.61 8.51 -10.28
N LEU A 59 -17.32 8.67 -9.95
CA LEU A 59 -16.37 9.38 -10.80
C LEU A 59 -16.21 8.67 -12.14
N LEU A 60 -15.99 7.35 -12.11
CA LEU A 60 -15.79 6.54 -13.32
C LEU A 60 -17.01 6.49 -14.24
N GLU A 61 -18.23 6.57 -13.69
CA GLU A 61 -19.46 6.51 -14.47
C GLU A 61 -19.90 7.87 -15.02
N ASN A 62 -19.61 8.97 -14.31
CA ASN A 62 -20.25 10.27 -14.56
C ASN A 62 -19.31 11.41 -14.95
N GLN A 63 -17.97 11.23 -14.88
CA GLN A 63 -17.01 12.24 -15.30
C GLN A 63 -16.30 11.87 -16.61
N ASP A 64 -15.77 12.88 -17.30
CA ASP A 64 -14.98 12.66 -18.51
C ASP A 64 -13.69 11.88 -18.18
N PRO A 65 -13.41 10.75 -18.85
CA PRO A 65 -12.22 9.95 -18.55
C PRO A 65 -10.88 10.69 -18.70
N HIS A 66 -10.80 11.69 -19.58
CA HIS A 66 -9.60 12.49 -19.75
C HIS A 66 -9.41 13.45 -18.57
N GLU A 67 -10.48 13.96 -17.98
CA GLU A 67 -10.42 14.76 -16.75
C GLU A 67 -9.97 13.93 -15.53
N ILE A 68 -10.43 12.68 -15.40
CA ILE A 68 -10.08 11.80 -14.27
C ILE A 68 -8.64 11.29 -14.37
N HIS A 69 -8.21 10.87 -15.56
CA HIS A 69 -6.94 10.15 -15.77
C HIS A 69 -5.83 11.03 -16.37
N GLY A 70 -6.16 12.27 -16.74
CA GLY A 70 -5.22 13.25 -17.27
C GLY A 70 -4.29 13.82 -16.20
N TYR A 71 -3.27 14.55 -16.65
CA TYR A 71 -2.37 15.25 -15.74
C TYR A 71 -3.09 16.37 -15.01
N MET A 72 -2.91 16.41 -13.68
CA MET A 72 -3.27 17.54 -12.84
C MET A 72 -2.08 18.49 -12.64
N LYS A 73 -2.33 19.67 -12.06
CA LYS A 73 -1.25 20.57 -11.61
C LYS A 73 -0.39 19.85 -10.58
N ASN A 74 0.89 20.21 -10.48
CA ASN A 74 1.82 19.64 -9.50
C ASN A 74 1.33 19.76 -8.04
N ALA A 75 0.52 20.78 -7.73
CA ALA A 75 -0.05 20.99 -6.41
C ALA A 75 -1.35 20.18 -6.15
N GLY A 76 -1.83 19.42 -7.14
CA GLY A 76 -3.10 18.71 -7.09
C GLY A 76 -4.27 19.48 -7.70
N PHE A 77 -5.48 18.95 -7.48
CA PHE A 77 -6.74 19.57 -7.85
C PHE A 77 -7.09 20.72 -6.89
N PRO A 78 -7.36 21.96 -7.36
CA PRO A 78 -7.58 23.12 -6.49
C PRO A 78 -8.83 23.07 -5.60
N ASP A 79 -9.77 22.19 -5.94
CA ASP A 79 -11.09 22.00 -5.34
C ASP A 79 -11.11 20.93 -4.24
N VAL A 80 -9.95 20.33 -3.93
CA VAL A 80 -9.73 19.35 -2.86
C VAL A 80 -8.87 19.97 -1.75
#